data_AF-A0A819N5A3-F1
#
_entry.id   AF-A0A819N5A3-F1
#
_cell.length_a   1.000
_cell.length_b   1.000
_cell.length_c   1.000
_cell.angle_alpha   90.00
_cell.angle_beta   90.00
_cell.angle_gamma   90.00
#
_symmetry.space_group_name_H-M   'P 1'
#
loop_
_entity.id
_entity.type
_entity.pdbx_description
1 polymer ?
#
loop_
_entity_poly.entity_id
_entity_poly.type
_entity_poly.pdbx_seq_one_letter_code
_entity_poly.pdbx_strand_id
1 'polypeptide(L)'
;MVYFNSQIADSIAPYRNVRRVQFGILSPDEIKRMSVTNPPIEHPELMEGGKPKERGPMDPRQGPPDRNSKCKTCAGSYIECPGHFGHIELTKPVYHVAFLSKILKI
;
A
#
# COMPACT_ATOMS: atom_id res chain seq x y z
N MET A 1 5.34 -25.50 -25.45
CA MET A 1 4.82 -24.23 -25.98
C MET A 1 3.83 -23.70 -24.95
N VAL A 2 4.32 -22.90 -23.99
CA VAL A 2 3.45 -22.37 -22.93
C VAL A 2 2.95 -21.02 -23.43
N TYR A 3 1.66 -20.95 -23.74
CA TYR A 3 1.00 -19.73 -24.18
C TYR A 3 1.06 -18.71 -23.03
N PHE A 4 1.82 -17.63 -23.21
CA PHE A 4 1.65 -16.41 -22.41
C PHE A 4 0.30 -15.81 -22.80
N ASN A 5 -0.74 -16.12 -22.03
CA ASN A 5 -2.06 -15.56 -22.23
C ASN A 5 -1.99 -14.06 -21.92
N SER A 6 -2.08 -13.23 -22.95
CA SER A 6 -1.93 -11.77 -22.94
C SER A 6 -3.11 -11.02 -22.31
N GLN A 7 -3.82 -11.62 -21.35
CA GLN A 7 -4.93 -10.97 -20.66
C GLN A 7 -4.43 -10.21 -19.43
N ILE A 8 -3.59 -9.19 -19.64
CA ILE A 8 -3.57 -8.06 -18.71
C ILE A 8 -4.80 -7.23 -19.10
N ALA A 9 -5.82 -7.26 -18.26
CA ALA A 9 -7.07 -6.50 -18.41
C ALA A 9 -6.80 -5.09 -18.97
N ASP A 10 -7.38 -4.77 -20.14
CA ASP A 10 -7.48 -3.47 -20.84
C ASP A 10 -6.53 -2.34 -20.38
N SER A 11 -5.23 -2.63 -20.24
CA SER A 11 -4.26 -1.63 -19.79
C SER A 11 -3.67 -0.92 -21.00
N ILE A 12 -3.84 0.40 -21.06
CA ILE A 12 -3.17 1.23 -22.07
C ILE A 12 -1.65 1.33 -21.83
N ALA A 13 -1.15 0.84 -20.69
CA ALA A 13 0.26 0.89 -20.36
C ALA A 13 1.05 -0.12 -21.22
N PRO A 14 2.16 0.29 -21.87
CA PRO A 14 2.93 -0.62 -22.69
C PRO A 14 3.65 -1.66 -21.83
N TYR A 15 3.64 -2.91 -22.28
CA TYR A 15 4.41 -3.97 -21.63
C TYR A 15 5.92 -3.68 -21.67
N ARG A 16 6.59 -3.88 -20.53
CA ARG A 16 8.05 -3.72 -20.38
C ARG A 16 8.61 -4.79 -19.45
N ASN A 17 9.82 -5.27 -19.76
CA ASN A 17 10.59 -6.14 -18.87
C ASN A 17 11.39 -5.32 -17.85
N VAL A 18 11.41 -5.78 -16.59
CA VAL A 18 12.28 -5.22 -15.54
C VAL A 18 13.74 -5.53 -15.88
N ARG A 19 14.61 -4.50 -15.89
CA ARG A 19 16.02 -4.63 -16.27
C ARG A 19 17.01 -4.58 -15.10
N ARG A 20 16.63 -3.90 -14.01
CA ARG A 20 17.46 -3.67 -12.83
C ARG A 20 16.59 -3.40 -11.61
N VAL A 21 17.13 -3.65 -10.43
CA VAL A 21 16.51 -3.33 -9.14
C VAL A 21 17.43 -2.35 -8.42
N GLN A 22 16.88 -1.21 -8.00
CA GLN A 22 17.58 -0.22 -7.19
C GLN A 22 17.06 -0.32 -5.76
N PHE A 23 17.97 -0.50 -4.81
CA PHE A 23 17.64 -0.45 -3.39
C PHE A 23 17.78 0.98 -2.86
N GLY A 24 16.96 1.32 -1.88
CA GLY A 24 16.96 2.63 -1.23
C GLY A 24 16.15 2.59 0.06
N ILE A 25 16.25 3.66 0.84
CA ILE A 25 15.43 3.88 2.03
C ILE A 25 14.35 4.89 1.65
N LEU A 26 13.09 4.56 1.91
CA LEU A 26 11.98 5.47 1.65
C LEU A 26 12.05 6.68 2.58
N SER A 27 11.98 7.88 2.01
CA SER A 27 11.87 9.11 2.78
C SER A 27 10.46 9.25 3.41
N PRO A 28 10.31 9.89 4.58
CA PRO A 28 9.00 10.16 5.16
C PRO A 28 8.04 10.89 4.19
N ASP A 29 8.56 11.82 3.39
CA ASP A 29 7.76 12.56 2.41
C ASP A 29 7.31 11.70 1.21
N GLU A 30 8.09 10.72 0.78
CA GLU A 30 7.63 9.72 -0.20
C GLU A 30 6.56 8.81 0.37
N ILE A 31 6.73 8.33 1.61
CA ILE A 31 5.72 7.49 2.28
C ILE A 31 4.37 8.21 2.31
N LYS A 32 4.35 9.50 2.71
CA LYS A 32 3.15 10.32 2.73
C LYS A 32 2.54 10.52 1.35
N ARG A 33 3.36 10.83 0.33
CA ARG A 33 2.89 11.05 -1.05
C ARG A 33 2.35 9.79 -1.72
N MET A 34 2.92 8.62 -1.43
CA MET A 34 2.45 7.33 -1.94
C MET A 34 1.18 6.85 -1.24
N SER A 35 0.89 7.38 -0.05
CA SER A 35 -0.20 6.88 0.78
C SER A 35 -1.57 7.33 0.29
N VAL A 36 -2.52 6.39 0.23
CA VAL A 36 -3.93 6.67 -0.09
C VAL A 36 -4.75 7.05 1.14
N THR A 37 -4.20 6.84 2.35
CA THR A 37 -4.81 7.26 3.61
C THR A 37 -4.22 8.61 4.02
N ASN A 38 -4.64 9.67 3.34
CA ASN A 38 -4.42 11.03 3.78
C ASN A 38 -5.80 11.68 3.99
N PRO A 39 -6.22 12.03 5.22
CA PRO A 39 -5.47 12.00 6.49
C PRO A 39 -5.02 10.59 6.95
N PRO A 40 -3.97 10.46 7.82
CA PRO A 40 -3.35 9.19 8.20
C PRO A 40 -4.33 8.26 8.94
N ILE A 41 -3.89 7.01 9.10
CA ILE A 41 -4.53 6.03 9.97
C ILE A 41 -4.43 6.53 11.42
N GLU A 42 -5.56 6.59 12.12
CA GLU A 42 -5.66 7.05 13.51
C GLU A 42 -6.43 6.08 14.39
N HIS A 43 -7.28 5.25 13.81
CA HIS A 43 -8.13 4.33 14.55
C HIS A 43 -7.47 2.95 14.59
N PRO A 44 -7.33 2.31 15.77
CA PRO A 44 -6.83 0.95 15.85
C PRO A 44 -7.90 -0.09 15.48
N GLU A 45 -9.18 0.28 15.49
CA GLU A 45 -10.30 -0.62 15.20
C GLU A 45 -10.36 -1.00 13.72
N LEU A 46 -10.72 -2.25 13.45
CA LEU A 46 -10.90 -2.73 12.08
C LEU A 46 -12.26 -2.34 11.50
N MET A 47 -13.31 -2.36 12.34
CA MET A 47 -14.70 -2.26 11.92
C MET A 47 -15.47 -1.29 12.82
N GLU A 48 -16.44 -0.59 12.26
CA GLU A 48 -17.42 0.24 12.96
C GLU A 48 -18.80 0.07 12.32
N GLY A 49 -19.80 -0.28 13.11
CA GLY A 49 -21.16 -0.50 12.61
C GLY A 49 -21.26 -1.60 11.55
N GLY A 50 -20.42 -2.64 11.63
CA GLY A 50 -20.38 -3.75 10.68
C GLY A 50 -19.71 -3.43 9.34
N LYS A 51 -19.07 -2.26 9.20
CA LYS A 51 -18.30 -1.86 8.02
C LYS A 51 -16.84 -1.61 8.40
N PRO A 52 -15.88 -1.74 7.47
CA PRO A 52 -14.50 -1.38 7.77
C PRO A 52 -14.39 0.10 8.17
N LYS A 53 -13.62 0.36 9.23
CA LYS A 53 -13.40 1.69 9.77
C LYS A 53 -12.53 2.49 8.81
N GLU A 54 -13.03 3.62 8.32
CA GLU A 54 -12.20 4.57 7.57
C GLU A 54 -11.10 5.11 8.49
N ARG A 55 -9.89 5.28 7.94
CA ARG A 55 -8.69 5.66 8.71
C ARG A 55 -8.33 4.65 9.81
N GLY A 56 -8.79 3.41 9.68
CA GLY A 56 -8.34 2.24 10.43
C GLY A 56 -7.42 1.33 9.60
N PRO A 57 -6.96 0.20 10.16
CA PRO A 57 -6.05 -0.72 9.47
C PRO A 57 -6.71 -1.48 8.30
N MET A 58 -8.04 -1.47 8.21
CA MET A 58 -8.83 -2.06 7.11
C MET A 58 -9.51 -0.97 6.25
N ASP A 59 -8.89 0.21 6.13
CA ASP A 59 -9.46 1.31 5.33
C ASP A 59 -9.77 0.83 3.89
N PRO A 60 -11.01 0.94 3.39
CA PRO A 60 -11.39 0.44 2.05
C PRO A 60 -10.65 1.07 0.87
N ARG A 61 -9.90 2.16 1.09
CA ARG A 61 -8.99 2.75 0.08
C ARG A 61 -7.70 1.93 -0.09
N GLN A 62 -7.30 1.16 0.92
CA GLN A 62 -6.10 0.31 0.87
C GLN A 62 -6.32 -0.98 0.07
N GLY A 63 -7.57 -1.38 -0.12
CA GLY A 63 -7.95 -2.57 -0.89
C GLY A 63 -9.38 -2.99 -0.57
N PRO A 64 -9.93 -3.97 -1.30
CA PRO A 64 -11.23 -4.55 -1.00
C PRO A 64 -11.17 -5.35 0.31
N PRO A 65 -12.04 -5.07 1.29
CA PRO A 65 -12.05 -5.77 2.58
C PRO A 65 -12.51 -7.24 2.48
N ASP A 66 -13.26 -7.58 1.43
CA ASP A 66 -13.80 -8.91 1.18
C ASP A 66 -13.95 -9.17 -0.33
N ARG A 67 -14.35 -10.40 -0.70
CA ARG A 67 -14.45 -10.85 -2.10
C ARG A 67 -15.51 -10.13 -2.93
N ASN A 68 -16.57 -9.64 -2.30
CA ASN A 68 -17.71 -9.00 -2.94
C ASN A 68 -17.53 -7.47 -3.01
N SER A 69 -16.59 -6.93 -2.25
CA SER A 69 -16.26 -5.51 -2.25
C SER A 69 -15.29 -5.13 -3.38
N LYS A 70 -15.26 -3.84 -3.70
CA LYS A 70 -14.29 -3.22 -4.62
C LYS A 70 -13.42 -2.21 -3.87
N CYS A 71 -12.19 -2.02 -4.33
CA CYS A 71 -11.28 -1.04 -3.74
C CYS A 71 -11.79 0.38 -4.01
N LYS A 72 -11.85 1.25 -2.99
CA LYS A 72 -12.28 2.65 -3.17
C LYS A 72 -11.28 3.52 -3.95
N THR A 73 -10.05 3.05 -4.17
CA THR A 73 -9.00 3.79 -4.90
C THR A 73 -8.97 3.43 -6.38
N CYS A 74 -8.83 2.14 -6.71
CA CYS A 74 -8.66 1.68 -8.09
C CYS A 74 -9.86 0.94 -8.67
N ALA A 75 -10.95 0.76 -7.91
CA ALA A 75 -12.14 -0.02 -8.28
C ALA A 75 -11.89 -1.51 -8.61
N GLY A 76 -10.67 -2.02 -8.42
CA GLY A 76 -10.32 -3.42 -8.59
C GLY A 76 -11.02 -4.34 -7.57
N SER A 77 -11.30 -5.58 -7.97
CA SER A 77 -11.71 -6.67 -7.07
C SER A 77 -10.55 -7.16 -6.21
N TYR A 78 -10.81 -8.14 -5.33
CA TYR A 78 -9.77 -8.77 -4.50
C TYR A 78 -8.68 -9.49 -5.32
N ILE A 79 -8.94 -9.81 -6.60
CA ILE A 79 -7.98 -10.44 -7.51
C ILE A 79 -7.17 -9.38 -8.27
N GLU A 80 -7.82 -8.29 -8.68
CA GLU A 80 -7.23 -7.29 -9.58
C GLU A 80 -6.49 -6.18 -8.82
N CYS A 81 -6.92 -5.87 -7.60
CA CYS A 81 -6.32 -4.82 -6.80
C CYS A 81 -4.95 -5.25 -6.25
N PRO A 82 -3.85 -4.51 -6.52
CA PRO A 82 -2.54 -4.84 -5.98
C PRO A 82 -2.37 -4.47 -4.50
N GLY A 83 -3.34 -3.76 -3.92
CA GLY A 83 -3.22 -3.10 -2.63
C GLY A 83 -2.61 -1.70 -2.75
N HIS A 84 -2.93 -0.82 -1.79
CA HIS A 84 -2.46 0.55 -1.74
C HIS A 84 -1.93 0.89 -0.36
N PHE A 85 -0.78 1.55 -0.30
CA PHE A 85 -0.12 1.86 0.96
C PHE A 85 -0.91 2.87 1.80
N GLY A 86 -1.03 2.57 3.09
CA GLY A 86 -1.38 3.53 4.13
C GLY A 86 -0.15 4.11 4.79
N HIS A 87 -0.37 5.09 5.68
CA HIS A 87 0.66 5.54 6.62
C HIS A 87 0.06 5.86 7.99
N ILE A 88 0.91 5.73 9.00
CA ILE A 88 0.65 6.18 10.37
C ILE A 88 1.64 7.31 10.65
N GLU A 89 1.12 8.45 11.09
CA GLU A 89 1.96 9.56 11.54
C GLU A 89 2.36 9.31 13.00
N LEU A 90 3.65 9.13 13.24
CA LEU A 90 4.16 8.98 14.60
C LEU A 90 4.31 10.34 15.26
N THR A 91 3.92 10.45 16.53
CA THR A 91 4.05 11.69 17.31
C THR A 91 5.50 12.09 17.57
N LYS A 92 6.42 11.12 17.56
CA LYS A 92 7.86 11.29 17.73
C LYS A 92 8.62 10.33 16.81
N PRO A 93 9.83 10.70 16.36
CA PRO A 93 10.68 9.79 15.61
C PRO A 93 11.05 8.56 16.46
N VAL A 94 11.11 7.40 15.82
CA VAL A 94 11.46 6.12 16.45
C VAL A 94 12.62 5.49 15.68
N TYR A 95 13.60 4.93 16.41
CA TYR A 95 14.70 4.22 15.78
C TYR A 95 14.21 2.94 15.12
N HIS A 96 14.54 2.77 13.84
CA HIS A 96 14.34 1.51 13.16
C HIS A 96 15.40 0.51 13.61
N VAL A 97 15.00 -0.55 14.31
CA VAL A 97 15.89 -1.52 14.96
C VAL A 97 16.96 -2.09 14.00
N ALA A 98 16.59 -2.38 12.76
CA ALA A 98 17.54 -2.94 11.79
C ALA A 98 18.64 -1.95 11.35
N PHE A 99 18.43 -0.64 11.53
CA PHE A 99 19.41 0.39 11.21
C PHE A 99 20.19 0.88 12.43
N LEU A 100 19.83 0.47 13.65
CA LEU A 100 20.45 0.98 14.89
C LEU A 100 21.97 0.79 14.91
N SER A 101 22.47 -0.38 14.51
CA SER A 101 23.91 -0.67 14.47
C SER A 101 24.67 0.18 13.45
N LYS A 102 24.00 0.60 12.37
CA LYS A 102 24.57 1.50 11.37
C LYS A 102 24.54 2.94 11.85
N ILE A 103 23.44 3.37 12.48
CA ILE A 103 23.26 4.71 13.04
C ILE A 103 24.30 4.98 14.12
N LEU A 104 24.53 4.04 15.04
CA LEU A 104 25.50 4.20 16.14
C LEU A 104 26.96 4.33 15.69
N LYS A 105 27.28 3.92 14.46
CA LYS A 105 28.64 3.99 13.90
C LYS A 105 28.90 5.28 13.12
N ILE A 106 27.85 6.03 12.78
CA ILE A 106 27.93 7.31 12.09
C ILE A 106 28.05 8.38 13.19
#